data_AF-E0S5X8-F1
#
_entry.id   AF-E0S5X8-F1
#
_cell.length_a   1.000
_cell.length_b   1.000
_cell.length_c   1.000
_cell.angle_alpha   90.00
_cell.angle_beta   90.00
_cell.angle_gamma   90.00
#
_symmetry.space_group_name_H-M   'P 1'
#
loop_
_entity.id
_entity.type
_entity.pdbx_description
1 polymer ?
#
loop_
_entity_poly.entity_id
_entity_poly.type
_entity_poly.pdbx_seq_one_letter_code
_entity_poly.pdbx_strand_id
1 'polypeptide(L)'
;MASEKTKNVRELEAALGLLKLSGFQMNRYCAGKQMRKTRLQTCVLNRIFEISKFPSSKTIIDLALLINVHPKSIQKWFQNTRQAIRKKGHMKGILLLMEPEEHNSMDIPLPILADIVEMEKRVMSRFGLE
;
A
#
# COMPACT_ATOMS: atom_id res chain seq x y z
N MET A 1 -29.47 8.60 4.45
CA MET A 1 -28.16 8.85 5.11
C MET A 1 -26.98 8.12 4.41
N ALA A 2 -27.02 7.91 3.09
CA ALA A 2 -25.95 7.25 2.33
C ALA A 2 -25.11 8.23 1.46
N SER A 3 -25.47 9.51 1.44
CA SER A 3 -24.91 10.50 0.51
C SER A 3 -23.61 11.15 0.99
N GLU A 4 -23.28 11.08 2.27
CA GLU A 4 -22.09 11.75 2.81
C GLU A 4 -20.82 10.95 2.50
N LYS A 5 -20.84 9.63 2.75
CA LYS A 5 -19.70 8.74 2.41
C LYS A 5 -19.37 8.71 0.93
N THR A 6 -20.34 8.85 0.03
CA THR A 6 -20.12 8.76 -1.43
C THR A 6 -19.62 10.06 -2.05
N LYS A 7 -20.01 11.23 -1.52
CA LYS A 7 -19.42 12.53 -1.90
C LYS A 7 -17.93 12.58 -1.57
N ASN A 8 -17.56 12.05 -0.39
CA ASN A 8 -16.16 11.92 0.03
C ASN A 8 -15.30 11.07 -0.92
N VAL A 9 -15.85 10.04 -1.59
CA VAL A 9 -15.05 9.19 -2.49
C VAL A 9 -14.61 9.94 -3.74
N ARG A 10 -15.54 10.65 -4.41
CA ARG A 10 -15.22 11.41 -5.62
C ARG A 10 -14.28 12.58 -5.32
N GLU A 11 -14.49 13.24 -4.18
CA GLU A 11 -13.61 14.30 -3.69
C GLU A 11 -12.21 13.78 -3.39
N LEU A 12 -12.10 12.60 -2.77
CA LEU A 12 -10.82 11.94 -2.48
C LEU A 12 -10.09 11.53 -3.78
N GLU A 13 -10.81 10.94 -4.74
CA GLU A 13 -10.27 10.60 -6.06
C GLU A 13 -9.82 11.85 -6.82
N ALA A 14 -10.58 12.94 -6.76
CA ALA A 14 -10.22 14.21 -7.36
C ALA A 14 -8.98 14.83 -6.70
N ALA A 15 -8.92 14.85 -5.36
CA ALA A 15 -7.76 15.34 -4.61
C ALA A 15 -6.50 14.53 -4.94
N LEU A 16 -6.62 13.20 -5.02
CA LEU A 16 -5.55 12.31 -5.46
C LEU A 16 -5.11 12.63 -6.91
N GLY A 17 -6.07 12.88 -7.80
CA GLY A 17 -5.81 13.32 -9.17
C GLY A 17 -5.01 14.61 -9.22
N LEU A 18 -5.40 15.63 -8.44
CA LEU A 18 -4.69 16.90 -8.34
C LEU A 18 -3.26 16.74 -7.80
N LEU A 19 -3.07 15.90 -6.78
CA LEU A 19 -1.74 15.58 -6.26
C LEU A 19 -0.85 14.94 -7.33
N LYS A 20 -1.37 13.99 -8.11
CA LYS A 20 -0.65 13.37 -9.23
C LYS A 20 -0.31 14.40 -10.32
N LEU A 21 -1.24 15.29 -10.66
CA LEU A 21 -1.08 16.30 -11.70
C LEU A 21 -0.13 17.43 -11.31
N SER A 22 -0.10 17.83 -10.04
CA SER A 22 0.84 18.84 -9.51
C SER A 22 2.32 18.46 -9.65
N GLY A 23 2.60 17.28 -10.22
CA GLY A 23 3.94 16.74 -10.30
C GLY A 23 4.52 16.54 -8.90
N PHE A 24 3.67 16.23 -7.89
CA PHE A 24 4.10 16.04 -6.51
C PHE A 24 5.28 15.07 -6.53
N GLN A 25 6.49 15.62 -6.36
CA GLN A 25 7.71 14.86 -6.49
C GLN A 25 7.90 14.04 -5.21
N MET A 26 7.23 12.88 -5.16
CA MET A 26 7.52 11.79 -4.22
C MET A 26 9.02 11.45 -4.18
N ASN A 27 9.74 11.80 -5.26
CA ASN A 27 11.17 11.61 -5.47
C ASN A 27 12.07 12.39 -4.48
N ARG A 28 11.59 13.50 -3.88
CA ARG A 28 12.42 14.33 -2.99
C ARG A 28 12.45 13.87 -1.53
N TYR A 29 11.59 12.94 -1.12
CA TYR A 29 11.51 12.59 0.31
C TYR A 29 12.66 11.71 0.78
N CYS A 30 13.20 10.79 -0.04
CA CYS A 30 14.37 9.98 0.33
C CYS A 30 15.06 9.37 -0.92
N ALA A 31 15.53 10.19 -1.88
CA ALA A 31 16.39 9.66 -2.95
C ALA A 31 17.71 9.16 -2.35
N GLY A 32 17.78 7.86 -2.03
CA GLY A 32 19.01 7.15 -1.66
C GLY A 32 19.11 6.62 -0.23
N LYS A 33 18.35 7.14 0.75
CA LYS A 33 18.42 6.65 2.14
C LYS A 33 17.26 5.71 2.46
N GLN A 34 17.57 4.43 2.67
CA GLN A 34 16.59 3.44 3.11
C GLN A 34 16.15 3.75 4.55
N MET A 35 15.03 4.45 4.71
CA MET A 35 14.41 4.68 6.01
C MET A 35 13.73 3.40 6.49
N ARG A 36 13.88 3.08 7.78
CA ARG A 36 13.08 2.04 8.44
C ARG A 36 11.63 2.50 8.43
N LYS A 37 10.74 1.61 7.98
CA LYS A 37 9.29 1.87 7.97
C LYS A 37 8.80 2.02 9.41
N THR A 38 7.89 2.96 9.65
CA THR A 38 7.21 3.10 10.94
C THR A 38 6.32 1.89 11.20
N ARG A 39 5.85 1.76 12.45
CA ARG A 39 4.92 0.68 12.82
C ARG A 39 3.62 0.78 12.03
N LEU A 40 3.05 1.98 11.90
CA LEU A 40 1.86 2.24 11.09
C LEU A 40 2.04 1.74 9.66
N GLN A 41 3.14 2.18 9.02
CA GLN A 41 3.46 1.80 7.64
C GLN A 41 3.57 0.28 7.49
N THR A 42 4.18 -0.40 8.47
CA THR A 42 4.34 -1.86 8.44
C THR A 42 3.01 -2.60 8.63
N CYS A 43 2.16 -2.16 9.57
CA CYS A 43 0.84 -2.75 9.79
C CYS A 43 -0.07 -2.59 8.56
N VAL A 44 -0.12 -1.39 7.98
CA VAL A 44 -0.89 -1.13 6.75
C VAL A 44 -0.40 -2.01 5.60
N LEU A 45 0.91 -2.11 5.39
CA LEU A 45 1.49 -2.96 4.35
C LEU A 45 1.15 -4.44 4.55
N ASN A 46 1.20 -4.93 5.79
CA ASN A 46 0.80 -6.30 6.12
C ASN A 46 -0.68 -6.54 5.81
N ARG A 47 -1.57 -5.62 6.21
CA ARG A 47 -3.01 -5.76 5.99
C ARG A 47 -3.36 -5.78 4.50
N ILE A 48 -2.70 -4.94 3.70
CA ILE A 48 -2.86 -4.94 2.24
C ILE A 48 -2.29 -6.22 1.63
N PHE A 49 -1.17 -6.71 2.15
CA PHE A 49 -0.59 -7.97 1.70
C PHE A 49 -1.51 -9.17 1.95
N GLU A 50 -2.35 -9.15 2.99
CA GLU A 50 -3.38 -10.18 3.20
C GLU A 50 -4.47 -10.14 2.12
N ILE A 51 -4.84 -8.96 1.63
CA ILE A 51 -5.84 -8.76 0.58
C ILE A 51 -5.27 -9.12 -0.80
N SER A 52 -4.09 -8.59 -1.13
CA SER A 52 -3.42 -8.88 -2.39
C SER A 52 -1.91 -9.02 -2.20
N LYS A 53 -1.37 -10.16 -2.63
CA LYS A 53 0.09 -10.42 -2.67
C LYS A 53 0.79 -9.69 -3.83
N PHE A 54 0.01 -9.27 -4.83
CA PHE A 54 0.45 -8.64 -6.07
C PHE A 54 -0.40 -7.39 -6.35
N PRO A 55 -0.22 -6.31 -5.56
CA PRO A 55 -0.92 -5.05 -5.82
C PRO A 55 -0.48 -4.46 -7.16
N SER A 56 -1.42 -3.89 -7.90
CA SER A 56 -1.16 -3.14 -9.13
C SER A 56 -0.31 -1.89 -8.89
N SER A 57 0.40 -1.45 -9.93
CA SER A 57 1.16 -0.19 -9.93
C SER A 57 0.32 1.01 -9.47
N LYS A 58 -0.96 1.06 -9.88
CA LYS A 58 -1.90 2.09 -9.42
C LYS A 58 -2.08 2.05 -7.90
N THR A 59 -2.38 0.86 -7.37
CA THR A 59 -2.55 0.62 -5.93
C THR A 59 -1.29 0.97 -5.14
N ILE A 60 -0.11 0.66 -5.69
CA ILE A 60 1.18 1.00 -5.06
C ILE A 60 1.37 2.51 -4.97
N ILE A 61 1.03 3.26 -6.03
CA ILE A 61 1.12 4.73 -6.03
C ILE A 61 0.13 5.34 -5.05
N ASP A 62 -1.11 4.85 -5.04
CA ASP A 62 -2.17 5.34 -4.17
C ASP A 62 -1.83 5.09 -2.70
N LEU A 63 -1.33 3.89 -2.39
CA LEU A 63 -0.83 3.56 -1.06
C LEU A 63 0.36 4.43 -0.65
N ALA A 64 1.33 4.61 -1.56
CA ALA A 64 2.51 5.45 -1.33
C ALA A 64 2.14 6.86 -0.86
N LEU A 65 1.11 7.44 -1.46
CA LEU A 65 0.58 8.75 -1.10
C LEU A 65 -0.10 8.73 0.27
N LEU A 66 -0.90 7.69 0.57
CA LEU A 66 -1.62 7.58 1.84
C LEU A 66 -0.71 7.40 3.07
N ILE A 67 0.37 6.62 2.96
CA ILE A 67 1.29 6.36 4.09
C ILE A 67 2.60 7.14 4.02
N ASN A 68 2.72 8.05 3.04
CA ASN A 68 3.90 8.87 2.76
C ASN A 68 5.20 8.04 2.64
N VAL A 69 5.18 7.02 1.78
CA VAL A 69 6.33 6.14 1.50
C VAL A 69 6.57 6.09 0.01
N HIS A 70 7.83 6.15 -0.42
CA HIS A 70 8.16 6.09 -1.85
C HIS A 70 7.63 4.80 -2.51
N PRO A 71 6.97 4.86 -3.69
CA PRO A 71 6.39 3.70 -4.39
C PRO A 71 7.38 2.53 -4.58
N LYS A 72 8.62 2.81 -5.01
CA LYS A 72 9.69 1.80 -5.12
C LYS A 72 10.01 1.09 -3.80
N SER A 73 9.88 1.76 -2.65
CA SER A 73 10.11 1.16 -1.32
C SER A 73 8.99 0.19 -0.95
N ILE A 74 7.75 0.50 -1.36
CA ILE A 74 6.59 -0.39 -1.23
C ILE A 74 6.76 -1.60 -2.15
N GLN A 75 7.05 -1.39 -3.43
CA GLN A 75 7.29 -2.46 -4.40
C GLN A 75 8.36 -3.46 -3.91
N LYS A 76 9.53 -2.94 -3.47
CA LYS A 76 10.59 -3.78 -2.87
C LYS A 76 10.12 -4.50 -1.62
N TRP A 77 9.33 -3.86 -0.76
CA TRP A 77 8.79 -4.50 0.42
C TRP A 77 7.91 -5.71 0.04
N PHE A 78 6.97 -5.55 -0.91
CA PHE A 78 6.13 -6.66 -1.37
C PHE A 78 6.96 -7.80 -1.99
N GLN A 79 7.97 -7.46 -2.80
CA GLN A 79 8.90 -8.45 -3.37
C GLN A 79 9.65 -9.21 -2.26
N ASN A 80 10.25 -8.50 -1.30
CA ASN A 80 11.00 -9.10 -0.21
C ASN A 80 10.11 -9.96 0.70
N THR A 81 8.89 -9.50 1.00
CA THR A 81 7.91 -10.24 1.81
C THR A 81 7.53 -11.55 1.13
N ARG A 82 7.25 -11.54 -0.19
CA ARG A 82 6.99 -12.78 -0.95
C ARG A 82 8.20 -13.72 -0.93
N GLN A 83 9.40 -13.18 -1.13
CA GLN A 83 10.63 -13.98 -1.08
C GLN A 83 10.86 -14.60 0.30
N ALA A 84 10.59 -13.87 1.38
CA ALA A 84 10.72 -14.38 2.74
C ALA A 84 9.76 -15.56 3.00
N ILE A 85 8.50 -15.45 2.56
CA ILE A 85 7.51 -16.54 2.65
C ILE A 85 7.96 -17.76 1.83
N ARG A 86 8.49 -17.53 0.62
CA ARG A 86 9.03 -18.59 -0.23
C ARG A 86 10.18 -19.34 0.45
N LYS A 87 11.10 -18.62 1.10
CA LYS A 87 12.26 -19.20 1.81
C LYS A 87 11.87 -19.95 3.07
N LYS A 88 10.79 -19.55 3.76
CA LYS A 88 10.35 -20.17 5.02
C LYS A 88 9.58 -21.50 4.86
N GLY A 89 9.23 -21.90 3.63
CA GLY A 89 8.93 -23.30 3.32
C GLY A 89 7.55 -23.84 3.73
N HIS A 90 6.46 -23.32 3.16
CA HIS A 90 5.16 -24.03 3.13
C HIS A 90 4.34 -23.81 1.84
N MET A 91 4.87 -23.05 0.87
CA MET A 91 4.22 -22.68 -0.39
C MET A 91 5.13 -22.95 -1.59
N LYS A 92 5.90 -24.06 -1.55
CA LYS A 92 6.81 -24.42 -2.63
C LYS A 92 6.06 -24.74 -3.93
N GLY A 93 4.77 -25.11 -3.88
CA GLY A 93 3.95 -25.36 -5.06
C GLY A 93 3.29 -24.10 -5.64
N ILE A 94 2.46 -23.39 -4.87
CA ILE A 94 1.63 -22.29 -5.39
C ILE A 94 2.43 -21.03 -5.75
N LEU A 95 3.47 -20.69 -4.99
CA LEU A 95 4.23 -19.45 -5.23
C LEU A 95 5.42 -19.65 -6.19
N LEU A 96 5.85 -20.90 -6.47
CA LEU A 96 6.86 -21.19 -7.50
C LEU A 96 6.26 -21.30 -8.91
N LEU A 97 5.00 -21.72 -9.04
CA LEU A 97 4.31 -21.77 -10.34
C LEU A 97 3.85 -20.39 -10.83
N MET A 98 3.83 -19.40 -9.94
CA MET A 98 3.54 -18.02 -10.28
C MET A 98 4.83 -17.34 -10.73
N GLU A 99 5.20 -17.60 -12.00
CA GLU A 99 6.24 -16.89 -12.74
C GLU A 99 6.06 -15.36 -12.60
N PRO A 100 7.15 -14.58 -12.72
CA PRO A 100 7.19 -13.16 -12.38
C PRO A 100 6.58 -12.29 -13.50
N GLU A 101 5.39 -12.60 -13.96
CA GLU A 101 4.74 -11.83 -15.01
C GLU A 101 3.39 -11.29 -14.52
N GLU A 102 3.06 -10.12 -15.01
CA GLU A 102 2.21 -9.09 -14.40
C GLU A 102 0.70 -9.44 -14.34
N HIS A 103 0.35 -10.71 -14.50
CA HIS A 103 -0.97 -11.21 -14.92
C HIS A 103 -2.01 -11.41 -13.81
N ASN A 104 -1.76 -10.96 -12.59
CA ASN A 104 -2.84 -10.81 -11.61
C ASN A 104 -2.60 -9.62 -10.68
N SER A 105 -2.19 -8.50 -11.27
CA SER A 105 -2.11 -7.23 -10.57
C SER A 105 -3.51 -6.80 -10.15
N MET A 106 -3.80 -6.87 -8.84
CA MET A 106 -5.11 -6.47 -8.33
C MET A 106 -5.11 -4.98 -8.07
N ASP A 107 -6.05 -4.27 -8.70
CA ASP A 107 -6.38 -2.90 -8.36
C ASP A 107 -7.28 -2.89 -7.12
N ILE A 108 -6.74 -2.38 -6.01
CA ILE A 108 -7.51 -2.15 -4.79
C ILE A 108 -8.09 -0.73 -4.86
N PRO A 109 -9.41 -0.56 -4.82
CA PRO A 109 -10.05 0.76 -4.80
C PRO A 109 -9.50 1.65 -3.67
N LEU A 110 -9.27 2.92 -4.00
CA LEU A 110 -8.76 3.92 -3.07
C LEU A 110 -9.53 4.01 -1.74
N PRO A 111 -10.87 3.92 -1.71
CA PRO A 111 -11.61 3.94 -0.44
C PRO A 111 -11.21 2.80 0.50
N ILE A 112 -10.94 1.62 -0.03
CA ILE A 112 -10.52 0.46 0.77
C ILE A 112 -9.13 0.71 1.35
N LEU A 113 -8.21 1.27 0.55
CA LEU A 113 -6.88 1.63 1.03
C LEU A 113 -6.94 2.68 2.14
N ALA A 114 -7.77 3.72 1.95
CA ALA A 114 -7.97 4.79 2.93
C ALA A 114 -8.59 4.26 4.24
N ASP A 115 -9.60 3.41 4.14
CA ASP A 115 -10.24 2.77 5.29
C ASP A 115 -9.25 1.91 6.10
N ILE A 116 -8.38 1.16 5.43
CA ILE A 116 -7.33 0.38 6.10
C ILE A 116 -6.36 1.29 6.85
N VAL A 117 -5.89 2.37 6.21
CA VAL A 117 -4.97 3.31 6.85
C VAL A 117 -5.62 3.95 8.07
N GLU A 118 -6.87 4.38 7.95
CA GLU A 118 -7.59 5.03 9.04
C GLU A 118 -7.90 4.05 10.19
N MET A 119 -8.24 2.81 9.85
CA MET A 119 -8.42 1.74 10.84
C MET A 119 -7.12 1.50 11.63
N GLU A 120 -5.98 1.36 10.96
CA GLU A 120 -4.69 1.12 11.60
C GLU A 120 -4.25 2.32 12.46
N LYS A 121 -4.49 3.56 12.01
CA LYS A 121 -4.28 4.76 12.83
C LYS A 121 -5.08 4.68 14.13
N ARG A 122 -6.38 4.40 14.03
CA ARG A 122 -7.26 4.28 15.20
C ARG A 122 -6.81 3.15 16.14
N VAL A 123 -6.32 2.03 15.61
CA VAL A 123 -5.72 0.96 16.42
C VAL A 123 -4.50 1.48 17.16
N MET A 124 -3.57 2.13 16.47
CA MET A 124 -2.35 2.65 17.11
C MET A 124 -2.63 3.69 18.19
N SER A 125 -3.52 4.64 17.94
CA SER A 125 -3.88 5.64 18.95
C SER A 125 -4.57 5.01 20.16
N ARG A 126 -5.43 3.99 19.96
CA ARG A 126 -6.08 3.26 21.07
C ARG A 126 -5.11 2.49 21.95
N PHE A 127 -4.02 1.98 21.38
CA PHE A 127 -3.03 1.20 22.11
C PHE A 127 -1.79 2.01 22.52
N GLY A 128 -1.76 3.33 22.26
CA GLY A 128 -0.64 4.21 22.61
C GLY A 128 0.67 3.87 21.88
N LEU A 129 0.58 3.49 20.60
CA LEU A 129 1.70 2.93 19.82
C LEU A 129 2.24 3.89 18.74
N GLU A 130 1.93 5.18 18.86
CA GLU A 130 2.22 6.21 17.84
C GLU A 130 3.72 6.39 17.54
#